data_AF-A0A756LAG7-F1
#
_entry.id   AF-A0A756LAG7-F1
#
_cell.length_a   1.000
_cell.length_b   1.000
_cell.length_c   1.000
_cell.angle_alpha   90.00
_cell.angle_beta   90.00
_cell.angle_gamma   90.00
#
_symmetry.space_group_name_H-M   'P 1'
#
loop_
_entity.id
_entity.type
_entity.pdbx_description
1 polymer ?
#
loop_
_entity_poly.entity_id
_entity_poly.type
_entity_poly.pdbx_seq_one_letter_code
_entity_poly.pdbx_strand_id
1 'polypeptide(L)'
;MKYSVLALLVSAALLPLSASARHYTFNSALIDGGKGDVDVSLFNEGLQLPGTYNVTVTVNGNTVDSDVAVPFRLSGEGEQRALNPCLTGEQLTRYGVDISGYPALSAEAQCADPDIIPQATVHFDFNRQLLSLVFPPQAMLPVLKGIAPQAQWDDGIPALMLGWDASTQHSEYHGPWTYRSDSGYVRLQPGLNLGPWRLRNASTWQKNSSRPGKWQSAYTYAERGINSLKSRLTLGESYTTGNVSDSVPFRGVMLASDENMVPSDQRDFAPVVRGIARTQARVEVKQNGYTMTSTTVPAGPFEINDLPSVGSNGDLQVTVLESDGSRQEFTVPYNTPAVALRRGYLKYSVAGGQYRSSLDNVEAAPVMS
;
A
#
# COMPACT_ATOMS: atom_id res chain seq x y z
N MET A 1 -23.25 2.28 72.73
CA MET A 1 -23.31 3.48 71.85
C MET A 1 -22.28 4.58 72.21
N LYS A 2 -21.17 4.30 72.92
CA LYS A 2 -20.19 5.36 73.31
C LYS A 2 -18.95 5.48 72.40
N TYR A 3 -18.66 4.48 71.55
CA TYR A 3 -17.51 4.51 70.65
C TYR A 3 -17.80 5.14 69.26
N SER A 4 -19.06 5.38 68.92
CA SER A 4 -19.47 5.93 67.62
C SER A 4 -19.20 7.42 67.47
N VAL A 5 -19.25 8.18 68.56
CA VAL A 5 -19.04 9.64 68.54
C VAL A 5 -17.55 9.97 68.46
N LEU A 6 -16.71 9.17 69.13
CA LEU A 6 -15.26 9.34 69.11
C LEU A 6 -14.67 9.04 67.71
N ALA A 7 -15.17 7.99 67.05
CA ALA A 7 -14.77 7.66 65.68
C ALA A 7 -15.14 8.78 64.68
N LEU A 8 -16.33 9.37 64.82
CA LEU A 8 -16.79 10.48 63.98
C LEU A 8 -15.97 11.76 64.18
N LEU A 9 -15.56 12.06 65.41
CA LEU A 9 -14.70 13.22 65.71
C LEU A 9 -13.26 13.02 65.20
N VAL A 10 -12.72 11.81 65.28
CA VAL A 10 -11.38 11.50 64.73
C VAL A 10 -11.38 11.53 63.20
N SER A 11 -12.44 11.03 62.54
CA SER A 11 -12.58 11.13 61.09
C SER A 11 -12.78 12.57 60.60
N ALA A 12 -13.46 13.44 61.37
CA ALA A 12 -13.60 14.86 61.03
C ALA A 12 -12.29 15.65 61.21
N ALA A 13 -11.43 15.25 62.15
CA ALA A 13 -10.13 15.87 62.38
C ALA A 13 -9.04 15.44 61.37
N LEU A 14 -9.25 14.34 60.66
CA LEU A 14 -8.35 13.82 59.61
C LEU A 14 -8.73 14.27 58.20
N LEU A 15 -9.78 15.07 58.04
CA LEU A 15 -10.09 15.72 56.77
C LEU A 15 -9.04 16.82 56.54
N PRO A 16 -8.22 16.73 55.48
CA PRO A 16 -7.21 17.74 55.21
C PRO A 16 -7.92 19.06 54.87
N LEU A 17 -7.90 19.99 55.81
CA LEU A 17 -8.29 21.37 55.55
C LEU A 17 -7.19 22.02 54.73
N SER A 18 -7.56 22.36 53.49
CA SER A 18 -6.84 23.25 52.58
C SER A 18 -5.56 22.67 51.95
N ALA A 19 -5.73 22.05 50.78
CA ALA A 19 -4.66 21.98 49.80
C ALA A 19 -4.47 23.38 49.19
N SER A 20 -3.52 24.15 49.73
CA SER A 20 -3.09 25.41 49.12
C SER A 20 -2.24 25.10 47.89
N ALA A 21 -2.86 25.00 46.73
CA ALA A 21 -2.13 24.97 45.46
C ALA A 21 -1.52 26.35 45.22
N ARG A 22 -0.18 26.45 45.28
CA ARG A 22 0.53 27.65 44.81
C ARG A 22 0.39 27.70 43.29
N HIS A 23 -0.36 28.67 42.80
CA HIS A 23 -0.39 28.99 41.38
C HIS A 23 0.90 29.72 41.03
N TYR A 24 1.69 29.16 40.12
CA TYR A 24 2.86 29.83 39.57
C TYR A 24 2.45 30.56 38.29
N THR A 25 2.92 31.79 38.10
CA THR A 25 2.68 32.58 36.90
C THR A 25 3.98 33.20 36.44
N PHE A 26 4.23 33.18 35.13
CA PHE A 26 5.24 33.97 34.45
C PHE A 26 4.96 35.45 34.67
N ASN A 27 6.02 36.19 34.99
CA ASN A 27 6.00 37.64 35.13
C ASN A 27 6.46 38.27 33.81
N SER A 28 5.56 38.96 33.11
CA SER A 28 5.84 39.61 31.83
C SER A 28 6.96 40.65 31.93
N ALA A 29 7.13 41.30 33.09
CA ALA A 29 8.17 42.32 33.29
C ALA A 29 9.61 41.75 33.27
N LEU A 30 9.76 40.44 33.41
CA LEU A 30 11.06 39.77 33.31
C LEU A 30 11.45 39.45 31.85
N ILE A 31 10.54 39.65 30.90
CA ILE A 31 10.80 39.48 29.46
C ILE A 31 11.25 40.83 28.89
N ASP A 32 12.29 40.79 28.05
CA ASP A 32 12.88 41.96 27.37
C ASP A 32 13.32 43.12 28.29
N GLY A 33 13.78 42.81 29.50
CA GLY A 33 14.28 43.80 30.45
C GLY A 33 13.23 44.83 30.90
N GLY A 34 11.94 44.47 30.85
CA GLY A 34 10.83 45.31 31.29
C GLY A 34 10.44 46.43 30.33
N LYS A 35 10.92 46.39 29.08
CA LYS A 35 10.68 47.43 28.07
C LYS A 35 9.50 47.18 27.15
N GLY A 36 8.81 46.04 27.28
CA GLY A 36 7.67 45.67 26.45
C GLY A 36 6.49 45.13 27.28
N ASP A 37 5.28 45.45 26.84
CA ASP A 37 4.06 44.82 27.34
C ASP A 37 3.90 43.46 26.63
N VAL A 38 4.52 42.42 27.21
CA VAL A 38 4.49 41.07 26.65
C VAL A 38 3.34 40.30 27.29
N ASP A 39 2.38 39.87 26.48
CA ASP A 39 1.29 39.02 26.92
C ASP A 39 1.78 37.58 27.19
N VAL A 40 1.77 37.19 28.46
CA VAL A 40 2.15 35.85 28.93
C VAL A 40 0.95 35.04 29.44
N SER A 41 -0.27 35.53 29.22
CA SER A 41 -1.51 34.91 29.72
C SER A 41 -1.67 33.45 29.26
N LEU A 42 -1.47 33.17 27.97
CA LEU A 42 -1.53 31.82 27.41
C LEU A 42 -0.51 30.86 28.02
N PHE A 43 0.72 31.31 28.28
CA PHE A 43 1.75 30.48 28.93
C PHE A 43 1.42 30.18 30.39
N ASN A 44 0.73 31.09 31.07
CA ASN A 44 0.23 30.88 32.43
C ASN A 44 -0.92 29.85 32.50
N GLU A 45 -1.63 29.65 31.40
CA GLU A 45 -2.62 28.57 31.22
C GLU A 45 -1.96 27.23 30.80
N GLY A 46 -0.63 27.19 30.64
CA GLY A 46 0.10 26.01 30.17
C GLY A 46 -0.01 25.78 28.65
N LEU A 47 -0.54 26.76 27.93
CA LEU A 47 -0.75 26.72 26.47
C LEU A 47 0.39 27.41 25.74
N GLN A 48 0.35 27.29 24.41
CA GLN A 48 1.33 27.87 23.50
C GLN A 48 0.61 28.81 22.52
N LEU A 49 1.37 29.73 21.92
CA LEU A 49 0.80 30.69 20.97
C LEU A 49 0.30 29.99 19.70
N PRO A 50 -0.79 30.46 19.08
CA PRO A 50 -1.16 30.03 17.74
C PRO A 50 -0.10 30.51 16.73
N GLY A 51 0.19 29.68 15.74
CA GLY A 51 1.26 29.95 14.79
C GLY A 51 1.61 28.74 13.95
N THR A 52 2.59 28.89 13.07
CA THR A 52 3.10 27.79 12.26
C THR A 52 4.31 27.17 12.96
N TYR A 53 4.24 25.86 13.19
CA TYR A 53 5.31 25.10 13.82
C TYR A 53 5.76 23.99 12.87
N ASN A 54 7.08 23.81 12.78
CA ASN A 54 7.64 22.62 12.13
C ASN A 54 7.47 21.44 13.08
N VAL A 55 6.82 20.39 12.60
CA VAL A 55 6.49 19.22 13.42
C VAL A 55 6.80 17.92 12.68
N THR A 56 7.09 16.89 13.45
CA THR A 56 7.00 15.49 13.00
C THR A 56 5.56 15.03 13.18
N VAL A 57 4.97 14.44 12.15
CA VAL A 57 3.58 13.95 12.20
C VAL A 57 3.59 12.43 12.32
N THR A 58 2.90 11.91 13.34
CA THR A 58 2.65 10.48 13.50
C THR A 58 1.17 10.17 13.35
N VAL A 59 0.85 9.10 12.62
CA VAL A 59 -0.50 8.54 12.51
C VAL A 59 -0.52 7.12 13.05
N ASN A 60 -1.36 6.83 14.04
CA ASN A 60 -1.47 5.53 14.71
C ASN A 60 -0.10 4.96 15.16
N GLY A 61 0.79 5.85 15.62
CA GLY A 61 2.14 5.53 16.09
C GLY A 61 3.24 5.47 15.02
N ASN A 62 2.91 5.60 13.73
CA ASN A 62 3.89 5.60 12.64
C ASN A 62 4.19 7.03 12.18
N THR A 63 5.45 7.38 12.00
CA THR A 63 5.84 8.66 11.40
C THR A 63 5.46 8.70 9.91
N VAL A 64 4.62 9.66 9.54
CA VAL A 64 4.11 9.85 8.16
C VAL A 64 4.67 11.08 7.47
N ASP A 65 5.18 12.04 8.25
CA ASP A 65 5.81 13.27 7.76
C ASP A 65 6.80 13.76 8.81
N SER A 66 7.85 14.46 8.37
CA SER A 66 8.92 14.95 9.24
C SER A 66 9.30 16.36 8.84
N ASP A 67 9.46 17.25 9.82
CA ASP A 67 9.83 18.65 9.62
C ASP A 67 8.86 19.42 8.69
N VAL A 68 7.55 19.14 8.84
CA VAL A 68 6.50 19.80 8.06
C VAL A 68 5.96 21.02 8.81
N ALA A 69 5.85 22.15 8.12
CA ALA A 69 5.28 23.37 8.67
C ALA A 69 3.74 23.24 8.75
N VAL A 70 3.21 23.15 9.96
CA VAL A 70 1.77 23.02 10.23
C VAL A 70 1.27 24.27 10.96
N PRO A 71 0.21 24.95 10.46
CA PRO A 71 -0.44 26.01 11.19
C PRO A 71 -1.28 25.44 12.34
N PHE A 72 -1.19 26.05 13.52
CA PHE A 72 -1.99 25.72 14.70
C PHE A 72 -2.86 26.91 15.09
N ARG A 73 -4.11 26.61 15.44
CA ARG A 73 -5.10 27.59 15.90
C ARG A 73 -5.54 27.25 17.30
N LEU A 74 -5.80 28.27 18.10
CA LEU A 74 -6.44 28.08 19.40
C LEU A 74 -7.92 27.75 19.17
N SER A 75 -8.38 26.63 19.72
CA SER A 75 -9.78 26.21 19.72
C SER A 75 -10.22 25.83 21.13
N GLY A 76 -11.53 25.80 21.38
CA GLY A 76 -12.11 25.51 22.70
C GLY A 76 -12.24 26.73 23.63
N GLU A 77 -12.89 26.53 24.78
CA GLU A 77 -13.10 27.55 25.81
C GLU A 77 -12.69 27.04 27.20
N GLY A 78 -12.22 27.96 28.06
CA GLY A 78 -11.79 27.64 29.43
C GLY A 78 -10.67 26.59 29.47
N GLU A 79 -10.85 25.55 30.29
CA GLU A 79 -9.89 24.46 30.46
C GLU A 79 -9.78 23.52 29.25
N GLN A 80 -10.67 23.63 28.26
CA GLN A 80 -10.61 22.85 27.01
C GLN A 80 -9.88 23.57 25.88
N ARG A 81 -9.31 24.75 26.14
CA ARG A 81 -8.50 25.45 25.14
C ARG A 81 -7.29 24.60 24.76
N ALA A 82 -7.10 24.37 23.48
CA ALA A 82 -5.96 23.65 22.95
C ALA A 82 -5.50 24.25 21.62
N LEU A 83 -4.26 23.93 21.23
CA LEU A 83 -3.78 24.19 19.88
C LEU A 83 -4.20 23.03 18.98
N ASN A 84 -5.13 23.30 18.07
CA ASN A 84 -5.53 22.34 17.05
C ASN A 84 -4.74 22.57 15.75
N PRO A 85 -4.21 21.50 15.13
CA PRO A 85 -3.54 21.59 13.84
C PRO A 85 -4.54 21.89 12.74
N CYS A 86 -4.08 22.63 11.75
CA CYS A 86 -4.84 23.00 10.58
C CYS A 86 -4.24 22.25 9.38
N LEU A 87 -4.72 21.03 9.15
CA LEU A 87 -4.25 20.17 8.06
C LEU A 87 -5.16 20.31 6.84
N THR A 88 -4.64 20.11 5.64
CA THR A 88 -5.49 20.03 4.44
C THR A 88 -6.06 18.62 4.26
N GLY A 89 -7.17 18.49 3.52
CA GLY A 89 -7.69 17.18 3.14
C GLY A 89 -6.68 16.34 2.35
N GLU A 90 -5.85 16.99 1.54
CA GLU A 90 -4.72 16.35 0.83
C GLU A 90 -3.67 15.79 1.80
N GLN A 91 -3.29 16.54 2.84
CA GLN A 91 -2.37 16.05 3.87
C GLN A 91 -2.94 14.83 4.59
N LEU A 92 -4.21 14.89 5.03
CA LEU A 92 -4.87 13.76 5.68
C LEU A 92 -4.91 12.51 4.78
N THR A 93 -5.25 12.68 3.51
CA THR A 93 -5.25 11.59 2.52
C THR A 93 -3.84 11.01 2.33
N ARG A 94 -2.83 11.88 2.22
CA ARG A 94 -1.42 11.48 2.10
C ARG A 94 -0.93 10.72 3.34
N TYR A 95 -1.43 11.07 4.52
CA TYR A 95 -1.14 10.38 5.77
C TYR A 95 -1.92 9.07 5.95
N GLY A 96 -2.73 8.68 4.97
CA GLY A 96 -3.43 7.41 4.95
C GLY A 96 -4.82 7.46 5.58
N VAL A 97 -5.42 8.64 5.77
CA VAL A 97 -6.78 8.79 6.32
C VAL A 97 -7.81 8.75 5.18
N ASP A 98 -8.86 7.96 5.34
CA ASP A 98 -10.00 7.95 4.42
C ASP A 98 -10.98 9.08 4.78
N ILE A 99 -10.89 10.18 4.03
CA ILE A 99 -11.74 11.36 4.19
C ILE A 99 -13.05 11.29 3.39
N SER A 100 -13.29 10.23 2.60
CA SER A 100 -14.42 10.16 1.67
C SER A 100 -15.79 10.19 2.37
N GLY A 101 -15.85 9.71 3.62
CA GLY A 101 -17.05 9.73 4.46
C GLY A 101 -17.31 11.06 5.18
N TYR A 102 -16.42 12.05 5.07
CA TYR A 102 -16.43 13.27 5.87
C TYR A 102 -16.40 14.52 4.98
N PRO A 103 -17.56 15.05 4.55
CA PRO A 103 -17.61 16.22 3.65
C PRO A 103 -16.90 17.47 4.20
N ALA A 104 -16.82 17.62 5.53
CA ALA A 104 -16.11 18.72 6.18
C ALA A 104 -14.57 18.63 6.07
N LEU A 105 -14.05 17.46 5.67
CA LEU A 105 -12.63 17.19 5.46
C LEU A 105 -12.28 17.10 3.96
N SER A 106 -13.08 17.72 3.08
CA SER A 106 -12.89 17.62 1.63
C SER A 106 -11.48 18.03 1.21
N ALA A 107 -11.04 17.58 0.04
CA ALA A 107 -9.70 17.88 -0.47
C ALA A 107 -9.44 19.39 -0.62
N GLU A 108 -10.50 20.19 -0.79
CA GLU A 108 -10.48 21.65 -0.88
C GLU A 108 -10.47 22.36 0.49
N ALA A 109 -10.68 21.63 1.58
CA ALA A 109 -10.62 22.18 2.92
C ALA A 109 -9.19 22.61 3.25
N GLN A 110 -9.00 23.92 3.42
CA GLN A 110 -7.71 24.52 3.78
C GLN A 110 -7.36 24.33 5.27
N CYS A 111 -8.34 23.92 6.08
CA CYS A 111 -8.20 23.70 7.51
C CYS A 111 -9.21 22.64 7.96
N ALA A 112 -8.88 21.38 7.70
CA ALA A 112 -9.66 20.22 8.08
C ALA A 112 -9.34 19.88 9.54
N ASP A 113 -10.38 19.87 10.39
CA ASP A 113 -10.27 19.49 11.79
C ASP A 113 -10.36 17.95 11.93
N PRO A 114 -9.26 17.24 12.26
CA PRO A 114 -9.27 15.79 12.30
C PRO A 114 -10.20 15.21 13.38
N ASP A 115 -10.56 16.01 14.40
CA ASP A 115 -11.45 15.61 15.49
C ASP A 115 -12.90 15.37 15.02
N ILE A 116 -13.26 15.76 13.79
CA ILE A 116 -14.56 15.44 13.18
C ILE A 116 -14.75 13.93 12.98
N ILE A 117 -13.65 13.18 12.85
CA ILE A 117 -13.70 11.72 12.71
C ILE A 117 -14.02 11.12 14.09
N PRO A 118 -15.12 10.35 14.24
CA PRO A 118 -15.46 9.73 15.52
C PRO A 118 -14.31 8.87 16.04
N GLN A 119 -13.96 9.03 17.32
CA GLN A 119 -12.84 8.31 17.97
C GLN A 119 -11.45 8.68 17.45
N ALA A 120 -11.32 9.77 16.67
CA ALA A 120 -10.02 10.36 16.42
C ALA A 120 -9.48 11.03 17.68
N THR A 121 -8.16 11.12 17.80
CA THR A 121 -7.49 11.87 18.86
C THR A 121 -6.34 12.63 18.26
N VAL A 122 -6.33 13.94 18.48
CA VAL A 122 -5.26 14.84 18.07
C VAL A 122 -4.50 15.30 19.31
N HIS A 123 -3.19 15.07 19.34
CA HIS A 123 -2.33 15.49 20.42
C HIS A 123 -1.06 16.15 19.89
N PHE A 124 -0.81 17.39 20.29
CA PHE A 124 0.40 18.11 19.93
C PHE A 124 1.32 18.25 21.15
N ASP A 125 2.48 17.58 21.10
CA ASP A 125 3.57 17.77 22.04
C ASP A 125 4.50 18.86 21.50
N PHE A 126 4.30 20.09 21.99
CA PHE A 126 5.04 21.27 21.58
C PHE A 126 6.56 21.12 21.82
N ASN A 127 6.96 20.56 22.96
CA ASN A 127 8.38 20.48 23.34
C ASN A 127 9.15 19.50 22.44
N ARG A 128 8.47 18.44 21.99
CA ARG A 128 9.04 17.46 21.05
C ARG A 128 8.78 17.81 19.60
N GLN A 129 8.02 18.88 19.32
CA GLN A 129 7.54 19.21 17.98
C GLN A 129 6.87 18.00 17.30
N LEU A 130 6.02 17.30 18.05
CA LEU A 130 5.40 16.05 17.62
C LEU A 130 3.88 16.19 17.57
N LEU A 131 3.31 16.05 16.38
CA LEU A 131 1.87 15.97 16.17
C LEU A 131 1.45 14.49 16.07
N SER A 132 0.78 13.98 17.10
CA SER A 132 0.26 12.62 17.16
C SER A 132 -1.22 12.61 16.80
N LEU A 133 -1.55 11.92 15.71
CA LEU A 133 -2.90 11.70 15.23
C LEU A 133 -3.24 10.22 15.40
N VAL A 134 -4.36 9.93 16.05
CA VAL A 134 -4.87 8.56 16.19
C VAL A 134 -6.24 8.51 15.53
N PHE A 135 -6.45 7.58 14.60
CA PHE A 135 -7.71 7.39 13.89
C PHE A 135 -8.18 5.94 14.04
N PRO A 136 -9.51 5.70 14.09
CA PRO A 136 -10.03 4.34 14.06
C PRO A 136 -9.67 3.65 12.74
N PRO A 137 -9.48 2.31 12.72
CA PRO A 137 -9.12 1.58 11.49
C PRO A 137 -10.07 1.78 10.31
N GLN A 138 -11.34 2.09 10.59
CA GLN A 138 -12.38 2.35 9.58
C GLN A 138 -12.20 3.67 8.84
N ALA A 139 -11.48 4.62 9.44
CA ALA A 139 -11.17 5.92 8.85
C ALA A 139 -9.75 5.93 8.22
N MET A 140 -9.14 4.76 8.01
CA MET A 140 -7.83 4.61 7.40
C MET A 140 -7.95 3.99 6.01
N LEU A 141 -7.18 4.51 5.06
CA LEU A 141 -7.00 3.91 3.75
C LEU A 141 -6.28 2.55 3.88
N PRO A 142 -6.59 1.58 3.02
CA PRO A 142 -5.90 0.29 3.01
C PRO A 142 -4.39 0.48 2.80
N VAL A 143 -3.57 -0.08 3.69
CA VAL A 143 -2.12 -0.08 3.54
C VAL A 143 -1.75 -1.07 2.43
N LEU A 144 -1.31 -0.55 1.29
CA LEU A 144 -0.83 -1.38 0.17
C LEU A 144 0.61 -1.83 0.47
N LYS A 145 0.80 -3.10 0.82
CA LYS A 145 2.13 -3.70 1.01
C LYS A 145 2.70 -4.17 -0.33
N GLY A 146 4.02 -4.00 -0.52
CA GLY A 146 4.73 -4.52 -1.69
C GLY A 146 4.54 -3.73 -2.99
N ILE A 147 3.89 -2.57 -2.95
CA ILE A 147 3.80 -1.66 -4.10
C ILE A 147 3.90 -0.20 -3.64
N ALA A 148 4.62 0.62 -4.39
CA ALA A 148 4.68 2.05 -4.12
C ALA A 148 3.34 2.73 -4.46
N PRO A 149 2.98 3.84 -3.79
CA PRO A 149 1.84 4.67 -4.19
C PRO A 149 1.92 5.03 -5.68
N GLN A 150 0.78 5.04 -6.37
CA GLN A 150 0.73 5.30 -7.81
C GLN A 150 1.31 6.67 -8.21
N ALA A 151 1.23 7.66 -7.33
CA ALA A 151 1.82 8.99 -7.55
C ALA A 151 3.36 8.96 -7.66
N GLN A 152 4.00 7.90 -7.19
CA GLN A 152 5.46 7.70 -7.27
C GLN A 152 5.86 6.84 -8.47
N TRP A 153 4.92 6.37 -9.28
CA TRP A 153 5.24 5.55 -10.45
C TRP A 153 5.82 6.43 -11.55
N ASP A 154 7.06 6.14 -11.92
CA ASP A 154 7.77 6.87 -12.96
C ASP A 154 7.73 6.09 -14.28
N ASP A 155 7.38 6.79 -15.36
CA ASP A 155 7.44 6.29 -16.74
C ASP A 155 8.89 6.14 -17.24
N GLY A 156 9.88 6.47 -16.43
CA GLY A 156 11.30 6.35 -16.72
C GLY A 156 11.77 7.31 -17.81
N ILE A 157 13.04 7.15 -18.19
CA ILE A 157 13.67 8.02 -19.18
C ILE A 157 13.53 7.48 -20.61
N PRO A 158 13.49 8.37 -21.62
CA PRO A 158 13.67 7.97 -23.00
C PRO A 158 15.02 7.27 -23.21
N ALA A 159 15.00 6.05 -23.75
CA ALA A 159 16.20 5.23 -23.88
C ALA A 159 16.10 4.29 -25.08
N LEU A 160 17.21 4.14 -25.81
CA LEU A 160 17.40 3.10 -26.81
C LEU A 160 18.27 1.99 -26.21
N MET A 161 17.85 0.75 -26.37
CA MET A 161 18.57 -0.43 -25.88
C MET A 161 18.67 -1.49 -26.97
N LEU A 162 19.76 -2.25 -26.99
CA LEU A 162 19.95 -3.37 -27.91
C LEU A 162 20.56 -4.53 -27.14
N GLY A 163 19.73 -5.55 -26.85
CA GLY A 163 20.23 -6.86 -26.47
C GLY A 163 20.66 -7.62 -27.73
N TRP A 164 21.75 -8.37 -27.65
CA TRP A 164 22.17 -9.25 -28.73
C TRP A 164 22.81 -10.51 -28.19
N ASP A 165 22.60 -11.62 -28.90
CA ASP A 165 23.30 -12.86 -28.69
C ASP A 165 23.67 -13.46 -30.05
N ALA A 166 24.86 -14.02 -30.18
CA ALA A 166 25.35 -14.55 -31.44
C ALA A 166 26.22 -15.78 -31.18
N SER A 167 26.03 -16.81 -32.01
CA SER A 167 26.83 -18.03 -31.95
C SER A 167 27.13 -18.55 -33.34
N THR A 168 28.28 -19.19 -33.46
CA THR A 168 28.68 -19.91 -34.66
C THR A 168 29.16 -21.28 -34.24
N GLN A 169 28.83 -22.29 -35.03
CA GLN A 169 29.20 -23.66 -34.77
C GLN A 169 29.74 -24.25 -36.07
N HIS A 170 30.97 -24.77 -35.99
CA HIS A 170 31.60 -25.55 -37.03
C HIS A 170 31.68 -27.00 -36.53
N SER A 171 31.17 -27.93 -37.34
CA SER A 171 31.21 -29.35 -37.07
C SER A 171 31.89 -30.07 -38.22
N GLU A 172 32.92 -30.84 -37.91
CA GLU A 172 33.64 -31.66 -38.87
C GLU A 172 33.60 -33.12 -38.43
N TYR A 173 33.01 -33.96 -39.26
CA TYR A 173 32.92 -35.40 -39.04
C TYR A 173 33.94 -36.11 -39.92
N HIS A 174 34.83 -36.88 -39.27
CA HIS A 174 35.84 -37.72 -39.93
C HIS A 174 35.45 -39.20 -39.80
N GLY A 175 34.86 -39.75 -40.85
CA GLY A 175 34.51 -41.17 -41.00
C GLY A 175 34.74 -41.64 -42.44
N PRO A 176 34.06 -42.70 -42.93
CA PRO A 176 34.16 -43.17 -44.32
C PRO A 176 33.82 -42.08 -45.36
N TRP A 177 33.07 -41.06 -44.94
CA TRP A 177 32.80 -39.84 -45.69
C TRP A 177 33.07 -38.64 -44.77
N THR A 178 33.82 -37.65 -45.27
CA THR A 178 34.03 -36.38 -44.56
C THR A 178 32.83 -35.47 -44.78
N TYR A 179 32.22 -35.01 -43.70
CA TYR A 179 31.15 -34.01 -43.75
C TYR A 179 31.51 -32.79 -42.89
N ARG A 180 31.30 -31.60 -43.45
CA ARG A 180 31.48 -30.32 -42.77
C ARG A 180 30.15 -29.61 -42.70
N SER A 181 29.83 -29.08 -41.53
CA SER A 181 28.66 -28.23 -41.33
C SER A 181 29.01 -26.99 -40.52
N ASP A 182 28.78 -25.85 -41.14
CA ASP A 182 28.74 -24.54 -40.51
C ASP A 182 27.29 -24.14 -40.22
N SER A 183 27.03 -23.68 -39.01
CA SER A 183 25.78 -23.01 -38.63
C SER A 183 26.08 -21.71 -37.88
N GLY A 184 25.31 -20.67 -38.20
CA GLY A 184 25.40 -19.36 -37.55
C GLY A 184 24.04 -18.91 -37.06
N TYR A 185 24.04 -18.25 -35.90
CA TYR A 185 22.86 -17.76 -35.21
C TYR A 185 23.14 -16.36 -34.66
N VAL A 186 22.20 -15.44 -34.84
CA VAL A 186 22.22 -14.11 -34.24
C VAL A 186 20.81 -13.77 -33.78
N ARG A 187 20.63 -13.31 -32.55
CA ARG A 187 19.39 -12.71 -32.06
C ARG A 187 19.65 -11.27 -31.67
N LEU A 188 18.76 -10.40 -32.13
CA LEU A 188 18.74 -8.99 -31.81
C LEU A 188 17.44 -8.66 -31.10
N GLN A 189 17.55 -7.92 -30.01
CA GLN A 189 16.44 -7.47 -29.18
C GLN A 189 16.49 -5.95 -28.99
N PRO A 190 16.21 -5.17 -30.05
CA PRO A 190 16.14 -3.72 -29.91
C PRO A 190 14.90 -3.32 -29.10
N GLY A 191 15.07 -2.28 -28.30
CA GLY A 191 14.02 -1.68 -27.50
C GLY A 191 14.13 -0.16 -27.49
N LEU A 192 12.98 0.51 -27.52
CA LEU A 192 12.87 1.95 -27.37
C LEU A 192 11.87 2.25 -26.25
N ASN A 193 12.28 3.12 -25.33
CA ASN A 193 11.45 3.68 -24.28
C ASN A 193 11.19 5.14 -24.61
N LEU A 194 9.94 5.58 -24.60
CA LEU A 194 9.57 6.98 -24.80
C LEU A 194 8.32 7.31 -23.99
N GLY A 195 8.48 8.04 -22.89
CA GLY A 195 7.41 8.24 -21.90
C GLY A 195 6.85 6.87 -21.43
N PRO A 196 5.52 6.67 -21.37
CA PRO A 196 4.91 5.42 -20.93
C PRO A 196 5.01 4.28 -21.97
N TRP A 197 5.46 4.58 -23.20
CA TRP A 197 5.52 3.59 -24.27
C TRP A 197 6.83 2.81 -24.25
N ARG A 198 6.69 1.50 -24.51
CA ARG A 198 7.78 0.54 -24.64
C ARG A 198 7.63 -0.18 -25.96
N LEU A 199 8.50 0.12 -26.91
CA LEU A 199 8.60 -0.64 -28.15
C LEU A 199 9.63 -1.76 -27.96
N ARG A 200 9.26 -2.98 -28.33
CA ARG A 200 10.10 -4.17 -28.21
C ARG A 200 10.03 -4.99 -29.50
N ASN A 201 11.18 -5.48 -29.92
CA ASN A 201 11.29 -6.46 -30.99
C ASN A 201 12.27 -7.57 -30.57
N ALA A 202 12.05 -8.78 -31.06
CA ALA A 202 13.04 -9.84 -31.01
C ALA A 202 13.11 -10.53 -32.37
N SER A 203 14.25 -10.37 -33.04
CA SER A 203 14.50 -10.94 -34.36
C SER A 203 15.69 -11.87 -34.31
N THR A 204 15.55 -13.05 -34.91
CA THR A 204 16.62 -14.05 -35.01
C THR A 204 17.00 -14.26 -36.46
N TRP A 205 18.29 -14.37 -36.71
CA TRP A 205 18.86 -14.80 -37.97
C TRP A 205 19.51 -16.15 -37.76
N GLN A 206 19.18 -17.11 -38.63
CA GLN A 206 19.78 -18.43 -38.59
C GLN A 206 20.21 -18.84 -39.98
N LYS A 207 21.41 -19.40 -40.09
CA LYS A 207 21.95 -20.00 -41.31
C LYS A 207 22.53 -21.36 -40.97
N ASN A 208 22.17 -22.38 -41.75
CA ASN A 208 22.81 -23.68 -41.73
C ASN A 208 23.44 -23.92 -43.10
N SER A 209 24.51 -24.72 -43.16
CA SER A 209 25.40 -24.83 -44.34
C SER A 209 24.67 -25.03 -45.67
N SER A 210 23.60 -25.82 -45.67
CA SER A 210 22.79 -26.16 -46.86
C SER A 210 21.60 -25.23 -47.11
N ARG A 211 21.33 -24.26 -46.22
CA ARG A 211 20.18 -23.34 -46.33
C ARG A 211 20.62 -21.87 -46.29
N PRO A 212 20.03 -21.01 -47.13
CA PRO A 212 20.29 -19.58 -47.02
C PRO A 212 19.85 -19.08 -45.64
N GLY A 213 20.58 -18.08 -45.12
CA GLY A 213 20.24 -17.46 -43.85
C GLY A 213 18.89 -16.77 -43.91
N LYS A 214 18.03 -16.97 -42.92
CA LYS A 214 16.71 -16.35 -42.84
C LYS A 214 16.56 -15.55 -41.55
N TRP A 215 15.92 -14.40 -41.64
CA TRP A 215 15.45 -13.62 -40.50
C TRP A 215 14.04 -14.04 -40.12
N GLN A 216 13.79 -14.16 -38.82
CA GLN A 216 12.49 -14.47 -38.25
C GLN A 216 12.25 -13.57 -37.04
N SER A 217 11.13 -12.86 -37.03
CA SER A 217 10.71 -12.03 -35.89
C SER A 217 9.80 -12.83 -34.98
N ALA A 218 10.19 -12.97 -33.72
CA ALA A 218 9.35 -13.61 -32.70
C ALA A 218 8.22 -12.70 -32.25
N TYR A 219 8.45 -11.38 -32.17
CA TYR A 219 7.45 -10.37 -31.84
C TYR A 219 7.95 -8.98 -32.20
N THR A 220 7.00 -8.08 -32.44
CA THR A 220 7.21 -6.65 -32.59
C THR A 220 5.98 -5.94 -32.07
N TYR A 221 6.06 -5.34 -30.89
CA TYR A 221 4.92 -4.67 -30.29
C TYR A 221 5.34 -3.39 -29.58
N ALA A 222 4.39 -2.48 -29.46
CA ALA A 222 4.42 -1.37 -28.54
C ALA A 222 3.47 -1.68 -27.38
N GLU A 223 3.93 -1.51 -26.15
CA GLU A 223 3.09 -1.65 -24.96
C GLU A 223 3.11 -0.37 -24.11
N ARG A 224 2.04 -0.14 -23.36
CA ARG A 224 1.98 0.86 -22.30
C ARG A 224 1.11 0.41 -21.13
N GLY A 225 1.46 0.87 -19.94
CA GLY A 225 0.61 0.74 -18.77
C GLY A 225 -0.58 1.71 -18.80
N ILE A 226 -1.73 1.28 -18.31
CA ILE A 226 -2.90 2.11 -18.02
C ILE A 226 -3.17 2.01 -16.52
N ASN A 227 -2.55 2.90 -15.75
CA ASN A 227 -2.50 2.81 -14.29
C ASN A 227 -3.88 2.90 -13.63
N SER A 228 -4.85 3.59 -14.23
CA SER A 228 -6.23 3.69 -13.74
C SER A 228 -7.00 2.36 -13.83
N LEU A 229 -6.67 1.53 -14.82
CA LEU A 229 -7.28 0.22 -15.03
C LEU A 229 -6.42 -0.94 -14.49
N LYS A 230 -5.25 -0.63 -13.91
CA LYS A 230 -4.24 -1.63 -13.49
C LYS A 230 -3.98 -2.66 -14.60
N SER A 231 -3.85 -2.16 -15.82
CA SER A 231 -3.86 -2.98 -17.04
C SER A 231 -2.79 -2.52 -18.02
N ARG A 232 -2.45 -3.40 -18.96
CA ARG A 232 -1.47 -3.15 -20.01
C ARG A 232 -2.13 -3.24 -21.38
N LEU A 233 -1.89 -2.23 -22.19
CA LEU A 233 -2.27 -2.18 -23.60
C LEU A 233 -1.08 -2.63 -24.44
N THR A 234 -1.28 -3.59 -25.33
CA THR A 234 -0.28 -4.09 -26.28
C THR A 234 -0.81 -3.92 -27.71
N LEU A 235 0.01 -3.34 -28.57
CA LEU A 235 -0.27 -3.08 -29.99
C LEU A 235 0.81 -3.71 -30.85
N GLY A 236 0.41 -4.50 -31.85
CA GLY A 236 1.33 -5.13 -32.80
C GLY A 236 1.31 -6.65 -32.68
N GLU A 237 2.47 -7.28 -32.87
CA GLU A 237 2.63 -8.71 -32.87
C GLU A 237 3.08 -9.22 -31.51
N SER A 238 2.23 -10.03 -30.87
CA SER A 238 2.48 -10.62 -29.56
C SER A 238 1.74 -11.95 -29.40
N TYR A 239 1.57 -12.40 -28.16
CA TYR A 239 0.91 -13.64 -27.78
C TYR A 239 -0.19 -13.34 -26.75
N THR A 240 -1.31 -14.06 -26.79
CA THR A 240 -2.38 -13.92 -25.79
C THR A 240 -1.96 -14.50 -24.44
N THR A 241 -2.67 -14.11 -23.37
CA THR A 241 -2.38 -14.60 -22.01
C THR A 241 -2.84 -16.07 -21.86
N GLY A 242 -1.88 -16.98 -21.68
CA GLY A 242 -2.12 -18.43 -21.62
C GLY A 242 -2.70 -18.95 -20.31
N ASN A 243 -3.54 -18.16 -19.62
CA ASN A 243 -4.00 -18.46 -18.25
C ASN A 243 -5.19 -19.44 -18.19
N VAL A 244 -6.05 -19.43 -19.21
CA VAL A 244 -7.27 -20.26 -19.30
C VAL A 244 -7.24 -21.18 -20.53
N SER A 245 -6.56 -20.74 -21.59
CA SER A 245 -6.38 -21.47 -22.85
C SER A 245 -4.93 -21.39 -23.30
N ASP A 246 -4.58 -22.14 -24.34
CA ASP A 246 -3.24 -22.06 -24.94
C ASP A 246 -2.96 -20.65 -25.48
N SER A 247 -1.73 -20.18 -25.31
CA SER A 247 -1.31 -18.88 -25.80
C SER A 247 -1.27 -18.87 -27.33
N VAL A 248 -1.96 -17.90 -27.93
CA VAL A 248 -2.12 -17.77 -29.38
C VAL A 248 -1.28 -16.59 -29.88
N PRO A 249 -0.37 -16.79 -30.86
CA PRO A 249 0.30 -15.67 -31.53
C PRO A 249 -0.69 -14.87 -32.37
N PHE A 250 -0.68 -13.55 -32.20
CA PHE A 250 -1.58 -12.65 -32.91
C PHE A 250 -0.87 -11.36 -33.34
N ARG A 251 -1.43 -10.70 -34.35
CA ARG A 251 -1.13 -9.31 -34.72
C ARG A 251 -2.40 -8.48 -34.52
N GLY A 252 -2.37 -7.53 -33.59
CA GLY A 252 -3.54 -6.70 -33.30
C GLY A 252 -3.40 -5.88 -32.03
N VAL A 253 -4.48 -5.82 -31.25
CA VAL A 253 -4.59 -5.07 -30.01
C VAL A 253 -4.96 -6.01 -28.88
N MET A 254 -4.35 -5.84 -27.71
CA MET A 254 -4.72 -6.56 -26.50
C MET A 254 -4.73 -5.62 -25.30
N LEU A 255 -5.74 -5.74 -24.45
CA LEU A 255 -5.82 -5.10 -23.15
C LEU A 255 -5.98 -6.21 -22.09
N ALA A 256 -5.02 -6.30 -21.18
CA ALA A 256 -5.03 -7.31 -20.12
C ALA A 256 -4.66 -6.71 -18.76
N SER A 257 -5.18 -7.27 -17.68
CA SER A 257 -4.79 -6.90 -16.31
C SER A 257 -3.30 -7.15 -16.10
N ASP A 258 -2.61 -6.20 -15.44
CA ASP A 258 -1.19 -6.31 -15.11
C ASP A 258 -1.03 -6.54 -13.60
N GLU A 259 -0.72 -7.77 -13.21
CA GLU A 259 -0.57 -8.17 -11.82
C GLU A 259 0.60 -7.47 -11.11
N ASN A 260 1.56 -6.89 -11.83
CA ASN A 260 2.63 -6.10 -11.23
C ASN A 260 2.16 -4.71 -10.78
N MET A 261 1.01 -4.25 -11.28
CA MET A 261 0.38 -2.99 -10.85
C MET A 261 -0.54 -3.18 -9.64
N VAL A 262 -0.69 -4.42 -9.17
CA VAL A 262 -1.59 -4.79 -8.07
C VAL A 262 -0.74 -5.39 -6.95
N PRO A 263 -0.85 -4.87 -5.71
CA PRO A 263 -0.09 -5.44 -4.59
C PRO A 263 -0.43 -6.92 -4.39
N SER A 264 0.56 -7.70 -3.93
CA SER A 264 0.44 -9.16 -3.75
C SER A 264 -0.79 -9.53 -2.95
N ASP A 265 -1.02 -8.80 -1.88
CA ASP A 265 -2.15 -9.03 -0.99
C ASP A 265 -3.47 -8.91 -1.76
N GLN A 266 -3.61 -8.01 -2.74
CA GLN A 266 -4.88 -7.87 -3.46
C GLN A 266 -5.10 -8.88 -4.60
N ARG A 267 -4.03 -9.45 -5.17
CA ARG A 267 -4.12 -10.37 -6.32
C ARG A 267 -4.04 -11.83 -5.93
N ASP A 268 -3.17 -12.18 -4.98
CA ASP A 268 -2.88 -13.57 -4.64
C ASP A 268 -4.04 -14.10 -3.81
N PHE A 269 -4.52 -15.30 -4.15
CA PHE A 269 -5.63 -15.89 -3.41
C PHE A 269 -5.19 -16.18 -1.98
N ALA A 270 -5.88 -15.56 -1.04
CA ALA A 270 -5.86 -15.92 0.37
C ALA A 270 -7.31 -16.03 0.86
N PRO A 271 -7.63 -16.98 1.75
CA PRO A 271 -8.97 -17.07 2.33
C PRO A 271 -9.26 -15.81 3.15
N VAL A 272 -10.50 -15.34 3.08
CA VAL A 272 -10.95 -14.27 3.97
C VAL A 272 -11.40 -14.90 5.28
N VAL A 273 -10.74 -14.54 6.38
CA VAL A 273 -11.09 -15.03 7.73
C VAL A 273 -12.16 -14.14 8.32
N ARG A 274 -13.32 -14.71 8.63
CA ARG A 274 -14.45 -14.01 9.25
C ARG A 274 -14.76 -14.63 10.60
N GLY A 275 -15.07 -13.78 11.57
CA GLY A 275 -15.44 -14.20 12.92
C GLY A 275 -16.17 -13.11 13.68
N ILE A 276 -16.56 -13.41 14.91
CA ILE A 276 -17.18 -12.46 15.84
C ILE A 276 -16.38 -12.48 17.14
N ALA A 277 -15.82 -11.34 17.51
CA ALA A 277 -15.19 -11.13 18.81
C ALA A 277 -16.25 -10.65 19.81
N ARG A 278 -16.27 -11.21 21.02
CA ARG A 278 -17.21 -10.81 22.07
C ARG A 278 -16.75 -9.55 22.80
N THR A 279 -15.44 -9.36 22.87
CA THR A 279 -14.75 -8.25 23.52
C THR A 279 -13.71 -7.66 22.56
N GLN A 280 -12.93 -6.67 23.01
CA GLN A 280 -11.71 -6.32 22.30
C GLN A 280 -10.78 -7.54 22.31
N ALA A 281 -10.49 -8.09 21.13
CA ALA A 281 -9.82 -9.38 21.02
C ALA A 281 -8.57 -9.30 20.16
N ARG A 282 -7.58 -10.14 20.46
CA ARG A 282 -6.43 -10.38 19.61
C ARG A 282 -6.68 -11.60 18.76
N VAL A 283 -6.71 -11.45 17.44
CA VAL A 283 -6.89 -12.55 16.49
C VAL A 283 -5.53 -12.96 15.96
N GLU A 284 -5.18 -14.22 16.17
CA GLU A 284 -3.97 -14.85 15.66
C GLU A 284 -4.33 -15.86 14.58
N VAL A 285 -3.69 -15.77 13.41
CA VAL A 285 -3.86 -16.71 12.30
C VAL A 285 -2.55 -17.44 12.09
N LYS A 286 -2.58 -18.76 12.15
CA LYS A 286 -1.44 -19.65 11.93
C LYS A 286 -1.63 -20.53 10.71
N GLN A 287 -0.54 -20.88 10.07
CA GLN A 287 -0.50 -21.91 9.03
C GLN A 287 0.72 -22.79 9.26
N ASN A 288 0.53 -24.12 9.26
CA ASN A 288 1.60 -25.09 9.51
C ASN A 288 2.42 -24.80 10.80
N GLY A 289 1.76 -24.27 11.84
CA GLY A 289 2.38 -23.91 13.12
C GLY A 289 3.07 -22.54 13.17
N TYR A 290 3.20 -21.83 12.04
CA TYR A 290 3.77 -20.49 11.97
C TYR A 290 2.68 -19.42 12.05
N THR A 291 2.91 -18.36 12.83
CA THR A 291 2.00 -17.21 12.92
C THR A 291 2.13 -16.36 11.67
N MET A 292 1.07 -16.32 10.87
CA MET A 292 0.97 -15.58 9.62
C MET A 292 0.64 -14.11 9.88
N THR A 293 -0.34 -13.87 10.74
CA THR A 293 -0.70 -12.52 11.21
C THR A 293 -1.23 -12.59 12.63
N SER A 294 -1.11 -11.47 13.34
CA SER A 294 -1.62 -11.28 14.68
C SER A 294 -2.05 -9.83 14.83
N THR A 295 -3.36 -9.60 14.88
CA THR A 295 -3.94 -8.24 14.93
C THR A 295 -4.99 -8.11 16.02
N THR A 296 -5.19 -6.90 16.52
CA THR A 296 -6.23 -6.60 17.52
C THR A 296 -7.48 -6.07 16.81
N VAL A 297 -8.64 -6.64 17.12
CA VAL A 297 -9.94 -6.26 16.57
C VAL A 297 -10.86 -5.72 17.67
N PRO A 298 -11.74 -4.76 17.36
CA PRO A 298 -12.76 -4.31 18.31
C PRO A 298 -13.81 -5.40 18.58
N ALA A 299 -14.62 -5.22 19.63
CA ALA A 299 -15.75 -6.10 19.90
C ALA A 299 -16.77 -6.04 18.76
N GLY A 300 -17.23 -7.21 18.29
CA GLY A 300 -18.15 -7.36 17.17
C GLY A 300 -17.61 -8.22 16.03
N PRO A 301 -18.31 -8.25 14.87
CA PRO A 301 -17.86 -8.97 13.69
C PRO A 301 -16.56 -8.35 13.14
N PHE A 302 -15.64 -9.21 12.72
CA PHE A 302 -14.38 -8.80 12.09
C PHE A 302 -14.14 -9.58 10.79
N GLU A 303 -13.37 -8.96 9.89
CA GLU A 303 -12.88 -9.58 8.67
C GLU A 303 -11.37 -9.32 8.57
N ILE A 304 -10.58 -10.38 8.45
CA ILE A 304 -9.16 -10.32 8.11
C ILE A 304 -9.05 -10.79 6.67
N ASN A 305 -8.79 -9.84 5.78
CA ASN A 305 -8.58 -10.14 4.37
C ASN A 305 -7.10 -10.02 3.98
N ASP A 306 -6.26 -9.25 4.66
CA ASP A 306 -4.85 -8.97 4.33
C ASP A 306 -3.83 -10.08 4.70
N LEU A 307 -4.22 -11.35 4.62
CA LEU A 307 -3.31 -12.46 4.89
C LEU A 307 -2.20 -12.53 3.82
N PRO A 308 -0.93 -12.69 4.22
CA PRO A 308 0.17 -12.84 3.26
C PRO A 308 0.04 -14.18 2.54
N SER A 309 0.16 -14.15 1.21
CA SER A 309 0.21 -15.38 0.41
C SER A 309 1.58 -16.05 0.57
N VAL A 310 1.64 -17.07 1.41
CA VAL A 310 2.69 -18.09 1.31
C VAL A 310 2.16 -19.12 0.33
N GLY A 311 2.91 -19.40 -0.75
CA GLY A 311 2.54 -20.34 -1.82
C GLY A 311 2.47 -21.81 -1.38
N SER A 312 2.06 -22.06 -0.14
CA SER A 312 1.83 -23.35 0.50
C SER A 312 0.34 -23.54 0.71
N ASN A 313 -0.19 -24.67 0.25
CA ASN A 313 -1.49 -25.17 0.71
C ASN A 313 -1.40 -25.56 2.19
N GLY A 314 -2.54 -25.58 2.89
CA GLY A 314 -2.64 -26.03 4.27
C GLY A 314 -3.53 -25.13 5.11
N ASP A 315 -4.39 -25.74 5.92
CA ASP A 315 -5.45 -25.03 6.64
C ASP A 315 -4.93 -23.92 7.56
N LEU A 316 -5.70 -22.83 7.63
CA LEU A 316 -5.45 -21.72 8.54
C LEU A 316 -6.09 -22.04 9.89
N GLN A 317 -5.30 -22.02 10.95
CA GLN A 317 -5.77 -22.12 12.33
C GLN A 317 -5.95 -20.71 12.90
N VAL A 318 -7.18 -20.37 13.25
CA VAL A 318 -7.53 -19.04 13.77
C VAL A 318 -7.81 -19.16 15.25
N THR A 319 -7.13 -18.34 16.06
CA THR A 319 -7.35 -18.22 17.50
C THR A 319 -7.77 -16.78 17.83
N VAL A 320 -8.97 -16.60 18.36
CA VAL A 320 -9.46 -15.32 18.89
C VAL A 320 -9.24 -15.33 20.40
N LEU A 321 -8.32 -14.50 20.88
CA LEU A 321 -8.03 -14.26 22.29
C LEU A 321 -8.86 -13.08 22.79
N GLU A 322 -9.88 -13.34 23.59
CA GLU A 322 -10.75 -12.33 24.18
C GLU A 322 -10.06 -11.65 25.38
N SER A 323 -10.48 -10.42 25.70
CA SER A 323 -9.96 -9.65 26.85
C SER A 323 -10.24 -10.31 28.20
N ASP A 324 -11.28 -11.15 28.28
CA ASP A 324 -11.62 -11.93 29.49
C ASP A 324 -10.75 -13.20 29.65
N GLY A 325 -9.80 -13.43 28.73
CA GLY A 325 -8.92 -14.59 28.71
C GLY A 325 -9.53 -15.82 28.04
N SER A 326 -10.79 -15.77 27.61
CA SER A 326 -11.40 -16.85 26.83
C SER A 326 -10.79 -16.92 25.42
N ARG A 327 -10.81 -18.12 24.84
CA ARG A 327 -10.23 -18.38 23.52
C ARG A 327 -11.27 -19.05 22.63
N GLN A 328 -11.39 -18.57 21.40
CA GLN A 328 -12.17 -19.22 20.36
C GLN A 328 -11.23 -19.71 19.27
N GLU A 329 -11.34 -20.98 18.90
CA GLU A 329 -10.47 -21.58 17.88
C GLU A 329 -11.32 -22.18 16.77
N PHE A 330 -10.96 -21.88 15.52
CA PHE A 330 -11.59 -22.46 14.35
C PHE A 330 -10.60 -22.57 13.19
N THR A 331 -10.89 -23.49 12.27
CA THR A 331 -10.03 -23.76 11.12
C THR A 331 -10.69 -23.28 9.84
N VAL A 332 -9.96 -22.51 9.03
CA VAL A 332 -10.39 -22.09 7.69
C VAL A 332 -9.60 -22.90 6.67
N PRO A 333 -10.25 -23.78 5.89
CA PRO A 333 -9.57 -24.58 4.89
C PRO A 333 -8.90 -23.69 3.84
N TYR A 334 -7.64 -23.97 3.51
CA TYR A 334 -6.88 -23.21 2.51
C TYR A 334 -6.28 -24.11 1.45
N ASN A 335 -7.05 -24.27 0.38
CA ASN A 335 -6.67 -24.96 -0.85
C ASN A 335 -6.70 -23.94 -1.99
N THR A 336 -5.58 -23.77 -2.69
CA THR A 336 -5.51 -22.94 -3.91
C THR A 336 -5.83 -23.79 -5.14
N PRO A 337 -6.97 -23.61 -5.82
CA PRO A 337 -7.13 -24.13 -7.17
C PRO A 337 -6.19 -23.41 -8.15
N ALA A 338 -5.85 -24.06 -9.27
CA ALA A 338 -4.89 -23.56 -10.26
C ALA A 338 -5.23 -22.18 -10.85
N VAL A 339 -6.50 -21.76 -10.78
CA VAL A 339 -6.97 -20.44 -11.20
C VAL A 339 -7.82 -19.83 -10.06
N ALA A 340 -7.17 -19.48 -8.96
CA ALA A 340 -7.80 -18.82 -7.83
C ALA A 340 -7.51 -17.31 -7.86
N LEU A 341 -8.55 -16.49 -7.77
CA LEU A 341 -8.43 -15.03 -7.60
C LEU A 341 -8.95 -14.64 -6.22
N ARG A 342 -8.34 -13.61 -5.60
CA ARG A 342 -8.86 -13.05 -4.37
C ARG A 342 -10.24 -12.42 -4.59
N ARG A 343 -11.10 -12.48 -3.56
CA ARG A 343 -12.44 -11.91 -3.62
C ARG A 343 -12.37 -10.42 -3.98
N GLY A 344 -13.13 -10.02 -5.00
CA GLY A 344 -13.18 -8.64 -5.49
C GLY A 344 -12.11 -8.29 -6.55
N TYR A 345 -11.17 -9.20 -6.83
CA TYR A 345 -10.18 -9.02 -7.89
C TYR A 345 -10.71 -9.57 -9.22
N LEU A 346 -10.69 -8.74 -10.27
CA LEU A 346 -11.06 -9.10 -11.63
C LEU A 346 -9.80 -9.19 -12.49
N LYS A 347 -9.42 -10.40 -12.88
CA LYS A 347 -8.39 -10.65 -13.89
C LYS A 347 -9.06 -10.83 -15.24
N TYR A 348 -8.66 -10.04 -16.22
CA TYR A 348 -9.21 -10.10 -17.57
C TYR A 348 -8.11 -9.95 -18.63
N SER A 349 -8.40 -10.44 -19.83
CA SER A 349 -7.57 -10.28 -21.03
C SER A 349 -8.51 -10.27 -22.21
N VAL A 350 -8.46 -9.19 -23.00
CA VAL A 350 -9.24 -9.06 -24.23
C VAL A 350 -8.27 -8.77 -25.37
N ALA A 351 -8.21 -9.66 -26.36
CA ALA A 351 -7.37 -9.51 -27.55
C ALA A 351 -8.24 -9.54 -28.82
N GLY A 352 -7.89 -8.70 -29.78
CA GLY A 352 -8.51 -8.64 -31.09
C GLY A 352 -7.47 -8.42 -32.17
N GLY A 353 -7.46 -9.27 -33.19
CA GLY A 353 -6.46 -9.17 -34.26
C GLY A 353 -6.54 -10.31 -35.27
N GLN A 354 -5.40 -10.60 -35.88
CA GLN A 354 -5.23 -11.70 -36.82
C GLN A 354 -4.28 -12.74 -36.23
N TYR A 355 -4.61 -14.02 -36.40
CA TYR A 355 -3.74 -15.14 -36.06
C TYR A 355 -2.44 -15.03 -36.84
N ARG A 356 -1.31 -15.16 -36.12
CA ARG A 356 0.01 -15.15 -36.73
C ARG A 356 0.61 -16.55 -36.65
N SER A 357 0.39 -17.32 -37.70
CA SER A 357 0.93 -18.68 -37.82
C SER A 357 2.46 -18.71 -37.80
N SER A 358 3.02 -19.75 -37.17
CA SER A 358 4.44 -20.12 -37.29
C SER A 358 4.75 -20.89 -38.59
N LEU A 359 3.72 -21.29 -39.32
CA LEU A 359 3.78 -22.07 -40.56
C LEU A 359 3.32 -21.20 -41.75
N ASP A 360 4.12 -21.19 -42.82
CA ASP A 360 3.91 -20.37 -44.04
C ASP A 360 2.62 -20.73 -44.83
N ASN A 361 1.91 -21.80 -44.46
CA ASN A 361 0.78 -22.37 -45.20
C ASN A 361 -0.59 -22.24 -44.50
N VAL A 362 -0.69 -21.43 -43.46
CA VAL A 362 -1.95 -21.22 -42.72
C VAL A 362 -2.51 -19.84 -43.05
N GLU A 363 -3.77 -19.79 -43.49
CA GLU A 363 -4.46 -18.53 -43.77
C GLU A 363 -4.57 -17.65 -42.53
N ALA A 364 -4.44 -16.34 -42.73
CA ALA A 364 -4.65 -15.36 -41.67
C ALA A 364 -6.14 -15.37 -41.25
N ALA A 365 -6.43 -15.95 -40.09
CA ALA A 365 -7.76 -15.96 -39.51
C ALA A 365 -7.92 -14.83 -38.48
N PRO A 366 -9.10 -14.23 -38.30
CA PRO A 366 -9.35 -13.32 -37.18
C PRO A 366 -9.24 -14.07 -35.85
N VAL A 367 -8.65 -13.43 -34.85
CA VAL A 367 -8.56 -13.91 -33.47
C VAL A 367 -9.26 -12.92 -32.57
N MET A 368 -10.20 -13.41 -31.78
CA MET A 368 -10.73 -12.72 -30.61
C MET A 368 -10.62 -13.67 -29.41
N SER A 369 -10.01 -13.18 -28.33
CA SER A 369 -9.73 -13.95 -27.11
C SER A 369 -9.98 -13.14 -25.86
#